data_AF-A0A4S4CD79-F1
#
_entry.id   AF-A0A4S4CD79-F1
#
_cell.length_a   1.000
_cell.length_b   1.000
_cell.length_c   1.000
_cell.angle_alpha   90.00
_cell.angle_beta   90.00
_cell.angle_gamma   90.00
#
_symmetry.space_group_name_H-M   'P 1'
#
loop_
_entity.id
_entity.type
_entity.pdbx_description
1 polymer ?
#
loop_
_entity_poly.entity_id
_entity_poly.type
_entity_poly.pdbx_seq_one_letter_code
_entity_poly.pdbx_strand_id
1 'polypeptide(L)'
;MRGVITMKDGRTSALVLLLALSLTACGGGTPGPSAGAPELLAISPPNGAVGVHKDTNIELSFNQPMNHASVEAAYVSFSEGLRRDQVTFVWNANSTKVTIDPKVDLKYADGTAAPITYSFLVGSSAADQAGGTLKETVASFRTARQFTAVLGSQAALDGYTSGRDALYSNGVVGGNTARTGGMGDMVPEGGSATVSVRAFFSFDLSGLPPTVVPGDLSAATLGLEQVTVYPSSAYADMTTAGEQLILEQVNYGNQLTITDFGTPALSLVTAAFSKDAALTRRSADVLTQVRDDLANRAARGDRTQYRLRFAKDQPEGSYGFADFATAEGGARAPSLELKYLAP
;
A
#
# COMPACT_ATOMS: atom_id res chain seq x y z
N MET A 1 -42.23 78.11 16.82
CA MET A 1 -40.77 78.15 16.62
C MET A 1 -40.50 77.56 15.24
N ARG A 2 -40.43 78.38 14.18
CA ARG A 2 -39.20 78.91 13.54
C ARG A 2 -38.34 77.76 13.00
N GLY A 3 -38.08 77.54 11.70
CA GLY A 3 -38.36 78.18 10.39
C GLY A 3 -37.73 77.23 9.32
N VAL A 4 -37.77 77.38 7.99
CA VAL A 4 -38.07 78.44 7.04
C VAL A 4 -38.35 77.73 5.69
N ILE A 5 -39.37 78.20 4.96
CA ILE A 5 -39.60 77.89 3.54
C ILE A 5 -38.82 78.91 2.71
N THR A 6 -38.13 78.50 1.64
CA THR A 6 -37.97 79.37 0.45
C THR A 6 -37.86 78.51 -0.81
N MET A 7 -38.99 78.38 -1.52
CA MET A 7 -39.01 78.12 -2.96
C MET A 7 -38.75 79.44 -3.70
N LYS A 8 -38.06 79.40 -4.83
CA LYS A 8 -38.09 80.49 -5.82
C LYS A 8 -38.05 79.95 -7.25
N ASP A 9 -39.21 80.07 -7.89
CA ASP A 9 -39.52 80.40 -9.28
C ASP A 9 -38.79 79.73 -10.47
N GLY A 10 -39.59 79.30 -11.46
CA GLY A 10 -39.09 79.33 -12.84
C GLY A 10 -39.73 78.48 -13.95
N ARG A 11 -41.06 78.50 -14.11
CA ARG A 11 -41.80 78.49 -15.41
C ARG A 11 -41.71 77.27 -16.39
N THR A 12 -42.90 76.72 -16.63
CA THR A 12 -43.53 76.34 -17.93
C THR A 12 -42.81 75.40 -18.91
N SER A 13 -43.43 74.26 -19.24
CA SER A 13 -44.21 74.13 -20.49
C SER A 13 -44.76 72.71 -20.67
N ALA A 14 -45.96 72.68 -21.25
CA ALA A 14 -46.76 71.51 -21.51
C ALA A 14 -46.39 70.83 -22.84
N LEU A 15 -46.78 69.55 -22.91
CA LEU A 15 -47.29 68.81 -24.08
C LEU A 15 -46.32 68.58 -25.24
N VAL A 16 -46.20 67.32 -25.67
CA VAL A 16 -46.41 66.84 -27.05
C VAL A 16 -46.05 65.36 -27.10
N LEU A 17 -47.03 64.55 -27.49
CA LEU A 17 -46.89 63.16 -27.89
C LEU A 17 -46.18 63.13 -29.25
N LEU A 18 -44.95 62.60 -29.31
CA LEU A 18 -44.27 62.32 -30.57
C LEU A 18 -43.90 60.83 -30.65
N LEU A 19 -44.53 60.16 -31.60
CA LEU A 19 -44.10 58.87 -32.14
C LEU A 19 -42.77 59.09 -32.86
N ALA A 20 -41.68 58.48 -32.39
CA ALA A 20 -40.39 58.51 -33.06
C ALA A 20 -39.83 57.08 -33.20
N LEU A 21 -39.89 56.57 -34.43
CA LEU A 21 -39.09 55.46 -34.89
C LEU A 21 -37.62 55.92 -34.88
N SER A 22 -36.76 55.26 -34.10
CA SER A 22 -35.31 55.51 -34.11
C SER A 22 -34.54 54.19 -34.25
N LEU A 23 -33.92 53.98 -35.41
CA LEU A 23 -32.83 53.02 -35.58
C LEU A 23 -31.62 53.59 -34.83
N THR A 24 -31.15 52.91 -33.79
CA THR A 24 -29.86 53.23 -33.16
C THR A 24 -28.91 52.06 -33.37
N ALA A 25 -27.99 52.32 -34.30
CA ALA A 25 -26.60 51.89 -34.39
C ALA A 25 -26.20 50.54 -33.77
N CYS A 26 -25.68 49.70 -34.66
CA CYS A 26 -24.72 48.63 -34.41
C CYS A 26 -23.72 49.02 -33.30
N GLY A 27 -24.01 48.60 -32.07
CA GLY A 27 -23.01 48.51 -31.02
C GLY A 27 -22.14 47.31 -31.36
N GLY A 28 -21.05 47.56 -32.07
CA GLY A 28 -19.95 46.63 -32.22
C GLY A 28 -19.41 46.28 -30.84
N GLY A 29 -20.03 45.30 -30.20
CA GLY A 29 -19.35 44.49 -29.22
C GLY A 29 -18.23 43.82 -29.99
N THR A 30 -17.01 44.33 -29.81
CA THR A 30 -15.78 43.63 -30.18
C THR A 30 -15.99 42.14 -29.91
N PRO A 31 -15.71 41.23 -30.87
CA PRO A 31 -15.54 39.84 -30.52
C PRO A 31 -14.58 39.86 -29.33
N GLY A 32 -15.03 39.39 -28.16
CA GLY A 32 -14.08 39.06 -27.10
C GLY A 32 -12.95 38.25 -27.75
N PRO A 33 -11.69 38.42 -27.32
CA PRO A 33 -10.56 37.75 -27.97
C PRO A 33 -10.99 36.32 -28.24
N SER A 34 -10.97 35.93 -29.52
CA SER A 34 -11.22 34.54 -29.89
C SER A 34 -10.20 33.75 -29.10
N ALA A 35 -10.65 33.17 -27.98
CA ALA A 35 -9.87 32.18 -27.28
C ALA A 35 -9.50 31.16 -28.35
N GLY A 36 -8.24 30.72 -28.37
CA GLY A 36 -7.83 29.69 -29.31
C GLY A 36 -8.76 28.48 -29.18
N ALA A 37 -8.72 27.56 -30.15
CA ALA A 37 -9.43 26.29 -29.94
C ALA A 37 -8.92 25.64 -28.64
N PRO A 38 -9.80 24.96 -27.86
CA PRO A 38 -9.34 24.28 -26.68
C PRO A 38 -8.39 23.15 -27.06
N GLU A 39 -7.35 22.98 -26.28
CA GLU A 39 -6.34 21.96 -26.46
C GLU A 39 -6.12 21.21 -25.15
N LEU A 40 -5.87 19.92 -25.28
CA LEU A 40 -5.47 19.07 -24.17
C LEU A 40 -3.95 19.16 -23.99
N LEU A 41 -3.51 19.75 -22.89
CA LEU A 41 -2.11 19.95 -22.55
C LEU A 41 -1.46 18.68 -21.98
N ALA A 42 -2.21 17.91 -21.18
CA ALA A 42 -1.68 16.72 -20.53
C ALA A 42 -2.78 15.70 -20.22
N ILE A 43 -2.38 14.43 -20.26
CA ILE A 43 -3.15 13.27 -19.80
C ILE A 43 -2.31 12.53 -18.77
N SER A 44 -2.89 12.22 -17.62
CA SER A 44 -2.33 11.28 -16.65
C SER A 44 -3.33 10.14 -16.43
N PRO A 45 -2.94 8.86 -16.47
CA PRO A 45 -1.66 8.35 -16.97
C PRO A 45 -1.38 8.78 -18.41
N PRO A 46 -0.11 9.01 -18.79
CA PRO A 46 0.23 9.28 -20.19
C PRO A 46 -0.24 8.16 -21.13
N ASN A 47 -0.57 8.51 -22.37
CA ASN A 47 -0.99 7.51 -23.35
C ASN A 47 0.10 6.45 -23.57
N GLY A 48 -0.29 5.18 -23.47
CA GLY A 48 0.59 4.02 -23.54
C GLY A 48 1.28 3.66 -22.23
N ALA A 49 0.97 4.33 -21.10
CA ALA A 49 1.55 4.00 -19.80
C ALA A 49 1.33 2.52 -19.42
N VAL A 50 2.28 1.95 -18.70
CA VAL A 50 2.26 0.56 -18.20
C VAL A 50 2.55 0.54 -16.72
N GLY A 51 2.15 -0.53 -16.02
CA GLY A 51 2.37 -0.64 -14.58
C GLY A 51 1.53 0.35 -13.76
N VAL A 52 0.43 0.86 -14.32
CA VAL A 52 -0.44 1.83 -13.63
C VAL A 52 -1.12 1.17 -12.43
N HIS A 53 -1.19 1.89 -11.31
CA HIS A 53 -1.84 1.37 -10.10
C HIS A 53 -3.37 1.34 -10.27
N LYS A 54 -4.06 0.43 -9.57
CA LYS A 54 -5.48 0.18 -9.79
C LYS A 54 -6.40 1.32 -9.32
N ASP A 55 -5.96 2.10 -8.36
CA ASP A 55 -6.66 3.27 -7.80
C ASP A 55 -6.35 4.58 -8.56
N THR A 56 -5.73 4.45 -9.73
CA THR A 56 -5.30 5.62 -10.49
C THR A 56 -6.49 6.36 -11.09
N ASN A 57 -6.53 7.65 -10.81
CA ASN A 57 -7.39 8.60 -11.48
C ASN A 57 -6.86 8.95 -12.88
N ILE A 58 -7.77 9.21 -13.81
CA ILE A 58 -7.43 9.83 -15.08
C ILE A 58 -7.53 11.35 -14.92
N GLU A 59 -6.50 12.09 -15.27
CA GLU A 59 -6.50 13.54 -15.23
C GLU A 59 -6.28 14.13 -16.62
N LEU A 60 -7.15 15.06 -17.00
CA LEU A 60 -7.08 15.80 -18.25
C LEU A 60 -6.87 17.27 -17.94
N SER A 61 -5.82 17.87 -18.48
CA SER A 61 -5.51 19.30 -18.33
C SER A 61 -5.66 20.02 -19.66
N PHE A 62 -6.40 21.11 -19.68
CA PHE A 62 -6.71 21.90 -20.86
C PHE A 62 -6.01 23.26 -20.83
N ASN A 63 -5.80 23.86 -22.00
CA ASN A 63 -5.20 25.20 -22.13
C ASN A 63 -6.14 26.34 -21.69
N GLN A 64 -7.44 26.07 -21.54
CA GLN A 64 -8.46 27.05 -21.20
C GLN A 64 -9.68 26.44 -20.49
N PRO A 65 -10.54 27.27 -19.86
CA PRO A 65 -11.75 26.79 -19.19
C PRO A 65 -12.71 26.05 -20.13
N MET A 66 -13.07 24.82 -19.77
CA MET A 66 -13.96 23.96 -20.55
C MET A 66 -15.42 24.04 -20.09
N ASN A 67 -16.35 23.72 -20.99
CA ASN A 67 -17.74 23.43 -20.60
C ASN A 67 -17.82 21.99 -20.07
N HIS A 68 -18.06 21.84 -18.76
CA HIS A 68 -18.05 20.54 -18.06
C HIS A 68 -19.00 19.53 -18.69
N ALA A 69 -20.26 19.91 -18.87
CA ALA A 69 -21.29 19.01 -19.41
C ALA A 69 -20.93 18.49 -20.81
N SER A 70 -20.33 19.33 -21.66
CA SER A 70 -19.88 18.93 -23.00
C SER A 70 -18.74 17.91 -22.94
N VAL A 71 -17.74 18.12 -22.08
CA VAL A 71 -16.58 17.22 -21.94
C VAL A 71 -17.02 15.89 -21.34
N GLU A 72 -17.86 15.92 -20.32
CA GLU A 72 -18.39 14.72 -19.69
C GLU A 72 -19.26 13.92 -20.66
N ALA A 73 -20.07 14.57 -21.51
CA ALA A 73 -20.87 13.90 -22.53
C ALA A 73 -20.01 13.33 -23.68
N ALA A 74 -18.89 13.98 -23.99
CA ALA A 74 -17.94 13.55 -25.01
C ALA A 74 -16.99 12.43 -24.54
N TYR A 75 -16.92 12.16 -23.23
CA TYR A 75 -16.14 11.06 -22.69
C TYR A 75 -16.77 9.69 -22.98
N VAL A 76 -16.00 8.80 -23.60
CA VAL A 76 -16.42 7.43 -23.90
C VAL A 76 -15.32 6.44 -23.54
N SER A 77 -15.68 5.36 -22.86
CA SER A 77 -14.85 4.18 -22.67
C SER A 77 -15.72 2.93 -22.72
N PHE A 78 -15.15 1.85 -23.25
CA PHE A 78 -15.76 0.52 -23.20
C PHE A 78 -15.09 -0.39 -22.16
N SER A 79 -13.98 0.04 -21.58
CA SER A 79 -13.28 -0.69 -20.54
C SER A 79 -14.12 -0.72 -19.26
N GLU A 80 -14.34 -1.92 -18.72
CA GLU A 80 -15.06 -2.12 -17.45
C GLU A 80 -14.35 -1.37 -16.31
N GLY A 81 -15.08 -0.53 -15.59
CA GLY A 81 -14.54 0.37 -14.55
C GLY A 81 -14.30 1.80 -15.04
N LEU A 82 -14.23 2.02 -16.36
CA LEU A 82 -14.06 3.35 -16.97
C LEU A 82 -15.26 3.80 -17.80
N ARG A 83 -16.33 3.01 -17.92
CA ARG A 83 -17.54 3.48 -18.61
C ARG A 83 -18.07 4.73 -17.92
N ARG A 84 -18.76 5.58 -18.68
CA ARG A 84 -19.22 6.90 -18.20
C ARG A 84 -20.05 6.83 -16.90
N ASP A 85 -20.86 5.79 -16.74
CA ASP A 85 -21.67 5.54 -15.55
C ASP A 85 -20.88 4.94 -14.37
N GLN A 86 -19.66 4.48 -14.61
CA GLN A 86 -18.75 3.85 -13.64
C GLN A 86 -17.67 4.79 -13.10
N VAL A 87 -17.62 6.03 -13.58
CA VAL A 87 -16.66 7.06 -13.15
C VAL A 87 -17.38 8.26 -12.54
N THR A 88 -16.63 9.09 -11.81
CA THR A 88 -17.05 10.43 -11.40
C THR A 88 -16.12 11.47 -12.00
N PHE A 89 -16.66 12.66 -12.26
CA PHE A 89 -15.90 13.79 -12.81
C PHE A 89 -15.79 14.87 -11.74
N VAL A 90 -14.56 15.29 -11.45
CA VAL A 90 -14.26 16.35 -10.49
C VAL A 90 -13.44 17.42 -11.20
N TRP A 91 -14.01 18.61 -11.31
CA TRP A 91 -13.38 19.75 -11.97
C TRP A 91 -12.66 20.65 -10.96
N ASN A 92 -11.54 21.22 -11.38
CA ASN A 92 -10.92 22.31 -10.62
C ASN A 92 -11.75 23.61 -10.74
N ALA A 93 -11.51 24.55 -9.82
CA ALA A 93 -12.24 25.83 -9.78
C ALA A 93 -12.15 26.65 -11.07
N ASN A 94 -11.05 26.49 -11.83
CA ASN A 94 -10.80 27.22 -13.07
C ASN A 94 -11.38 26.53 -14.31
N SER A 95 -12.00 25.35 -14.17
CA SER A 95 -12.50 24.53 -15.28
C SER A 95 -11.45 24.13 -16.33
N THR A 96 -10.16 24.16 -15.97
CA THR A 96 -9.04 23.81 -16.85
C THR A 96 -8.50 22.40 -16.59
N LYS A 97 -8.99 21.71 -15.56
CA LYS A 97 -8.59 20.34 -15.23
C LYS A 97 -9.81 19.54 -14.78
N VAL A 98 -9.96 18.33 -15.32
CA VAL A 98 -10.90 17.33 -14.81
C VAL A 98 -10.16 16.09 -14.35
N THR A 99 -10.52 15.62 -13.17
CA THR A 99 -10.14 14.32 -12.61
C THR A 99 -11.31 13.38 -12.80
N ILE A 100 -11.07 12.27 -13.48
CA ILE A 100 -12.01 11.19 -13.74
C ILE A 100 -11.62 10.03 -12.83
N ASP A 101 -12.43 9.80 -11.81
CA ASP A 101 -12.18 8.82 -10.75
C ASP A 101 -13.08 7.59 -10.94
N PRO A 102 -12.50 6.40 -11.19
CA PRO A 102 -13.25 5.14 -11.19
C PRO A 102 -13.96 4.92 -9.85
N LYS A 103 -15.28 4.70 -9.86
CA LYS A 103 -16.05 4.44 -8.63
C LYS A 103 -15.61 3.17 -7.90
N VAL A 104 -14.95 2.28 -8.63
CA VAL A 104 -14.36 1.04 -8.13
C VAL A 104 -12.96 0.96 -8.72
N ASP A 105 -11.98 0.63 -7.88
CA ASP A 105 -10.60 0.36 -8.32
C ASP A 105 -10.59 -0.52 -9.58
N LEU A 106 -9.69 -0.17 -10.49
CA LEU A 106 -9.40 -0.98 -11.66
C LEU A 106 -8.85 -2.36 -11.26
N LYS A 107 -8.65 -3.24 -12.23
CA LYS A 107 -8.14 -4.59 -11.99
C LYS A 107 -6.69 -4.69 -12.40
N TYR A 108 -5.93 -5.47 -11.63
CA TYR A 108 -4.68 -6.03 -12.09
C TYR A 108 -4.93 -7.35 -12.81
N ALA A 109 -4.08 -7.66 -13.78
CA ALA A 109 -4.01 -9.03 -14.27
C ALA A 109 -3.21 -9.88 -13.29
N ASP A 110 -3.51 -11.17 -13.20
CA ASP A 110 -2.62 -12.11 -12.52
C ASP A 110 -1.30 -12.26 -13.29
N GLY A 111 -0.19 -12.54 -12.59
CA GLY A 111 1.16 -12.42 -13.13
C GLY A 111 1.42 -13.10 -14.49
N THR A 112 0.79 -14.25 -14.75
CA THR A 112 0.94 -15.00 -16.01
C THR A 112 0.00 -14.53 -17.13
N ALA A 113 -1.02 -13.73 -16.81
CA ALA A 113 -1.96 -13.19 -17.77
C ALA A 113 -1.37 -11.95 -18.48
N ALA A 114 -1.96 -11.61 -19.64
CA ALA A 114 -1.65 -10.36 -20.31
C ALA A 114 -2.11 -9.16 -19.45
N PRO A 115 -1.35 -8.04 -19.40
CA PRO A 115 -1.77 -6.85 -18.68
C PRO A 115 -3.12 -6.32 -19.19
N ILE A 116 -3.96 -5.83 -18.28
CA ILE A 116 -5.29 -5.30 -18.64
C ILE A 116 -5.09 -3.91 -19.25
N THR A 117 -5.59 -3.74 -20.48
CA THR A 117 -5.57 -2.45 -21.17
C THR A 117 -6.87 -1.71 -20.94
N TYR A 118 -6.76 -0.49 -20.45
CA TYR A 118 -7.83 0.47 -20.26
C TYR A 118 -7.72 1.53 -21.35
N SER A 119 -8.82 1.82 -22.05
CA SER A 119 -8.86 2.84 -23.09
C SER A 119 -10.05 3.75 -22.93
N PHE A 120 -9.88 5.01 -23.31
CA PHE A 120 -10.94 6.00 -23.34
C PHE A 120 -10.69 7.01 -24.46
N LEU A 121 -11.73 7.76 -24.80
CA LEU A 121 -11.65 8.89 -25.71
C LEU A 121 -12.43 10.08 -25.16
N VAL A 122 -11.99 11.28 -25.54
CA VAL A 122 -12.78 12.50 -25.43
C VAL A 122 -13.07 12.97 -26.85
N GLY A 123 -14.35 12.86 -27.23
CA GLY A 123 -14.81 13.16 -28.58
C GLY A 123 -14.75 14.65 -28.92
N SER A 124 -14.83 14.96 -30.21
CA SER A 124 -14.78 16.34 -30.73
C SER A 124 -15.98 17.22 -30.38
N SER A 125 -17.02 16.66 -29.75
CA SER A 125 -18.14 17.43 -29.19
C SER A 125 -17.82 18.12 -27.86
N ALA A 126 -16.69 17.78 -27.22
CA ALA A 126 -16.17 18.53 -26.07
C ALA A 126 -15.85 19.96 -26.50
N ALA A 127 -16.32 20.95 -25.76
CA ALA A 127 -16.14 22.35 -26.10
C ALA A 127 -15.73 23.20 -24.90
N ASP A 128 -15.09 24.32 -25.18
CA ASP A 128 -14.87 25.39 -24.20
C ASP A 128 -16.17 26.15 -23.89
N GLN A 129 -16.08 27.14 -23.00
CA GLN A 129 -17.22 27.99 -22.63
C GLN A 129 -17.69 28.93 -23.76
N ALA A 130 -16.86 29.17 -24.77
CA ALA A 130 -17.17 29.98 -25.96
C ALA A 130 -17.72 29.13 -27.13
N GLY A 131 -17.76 27.80 -26.99
CA GLY A 131 -18.22 26.86 -28.01
C GLY A 131 -17.14 26.38 -28.98
N GLY A 132 -15.87 26.73 -28.76
CA GLY A 132 -14.73 26.16 -29.50
C GLY A 132 -14.59 24.67 -29.18
N THR A 133 -14.45 23.81 -30.20
CA THR A 133 -14.41 22.35 -30.03
C THR A 133 -13.00 21.82 -29.84
N LEU A 134 -12.85 20.83 -28.97
CA LEU A 134 -11.61 20.09 -28.74
C LEU A 134 -11.34 19.14 -29.92
N LYS A 135 -10.07 18.95 -30.25
CA LYS A 135 -9.67 17.85 -31.14
C LYS A 135 -9.90 16.51 -30.44
N GLU A 136 -10.53 15.56 -31.13
CA GLU A 136 -10.72 14.20 -30.59
C GLU A 136 -9.39 13.63 -30.09
N THR A 137 -9.44 13.07 -28.89
CA THR A 137 -8.27 12.48 -28.24
C THR A 137 -8.61 11.07 -27.79
N VAL A 138 -7.75 10.12 -28.17
CA VAL A 138 -7.81 8.72 -27.73
C VAL A 138 -6.59 8.43 -26.87
N ALA A 139 -6.79 7.79 -25.73
CA ALA A 139 -5.71 7.38 -24.84
C ALA A 139 -5.96 5.98 -24.30
N SER A 140 -4.86 5.32 -23.94
CA SER A 140 -4.90 4.02 -23.26
C SER A 140 -3.76 3.90 -22.26
N PHE A 141 -3.93 3.04 -21.28
CA PHE A 141 -2.88 2.63 -20.37
C PHE A 141 -3.10 1.18 -19.94
N ARG A 142 -2.08 0.58 -19.32
CA ARG A 142 -2.14 -0.77 -18.77
C ARG A 142 -1.87 -0.72 -17.29
N THR A 143 -2.75 -1.36 -16.53
CA THR A 143 -2.51 -1.55 -15.10
C THR A 143 -1.39 -2.58 -14.90
N ALA A 144 -0.77 -2.54 -13.72
CA ALA A 144 0.22 -3.55 -13.34
C ALA A 144 -0.38 -4.97 -13.31
N ARG A 145 0.50 -5.95 -13.28
CA ARG A 145 0.18 -7.35 -12.98
C ARG A 145 0.57 -7.67 -11.56
N GLN A 146 -0.22 -8.51 -10.90
CA GLN A 146 0.04 -8.98 -9.55
C GLN A 146 0.66 -10.38 -9.59
N PHE A 147 1.86 -10.51 -9.03
CA PHE A 147 2.57 -11.77 -8.89
C PHE A 147 2.51 -12.25 -7.46
N THR A 148 2.57 -13.58 -7.28
CA THR A 148 2.75 -14.22 -5.98
C THR A 148 4.08 -14.96 -5.97
N ALA A 149 4.89 -14.72 -4.95
CA ALA A 149 6.09 -15.51 -4.65
C ALA A 149 5.91 -16.18 -3.28
N VAL A 150 6.29 -17.45 -3.17
CA VAL A 150 6.32 -18.16 -1.90
C VAL A 150 7.76 -18.55 -1.61
N LEU A 151 8.32 -17.96 -0.56
CA LEU A 151 9.69 -18.17 -0.14
C LEU A 151 9.71 -19.14 1.04
N GLY A 152 10.58 -20.15 1.00
CA GLY A 152 10.87 -21.01 2.15
C GLY A 152 11.89 -20.35 3.08
N SER A 153 11.92 -20.74 4.35
CA SER A 153 13.02 -20.32 5.24
C SER A 153 14.35 -20.94 4.82
N GLN A 154 15.44 -20.27 5.18
CA GLN A 154 16.80 -20.73 4.96
C GLN A 154 17.23 -21.61 6.14
N ALA A 155 17.33 -22.93 5.93
CA ALA A 155 17.82 -23.93 6.89
C ALA A 155 19.07 -23.49 7.67
N ALA A 156 20.06 -22.94 6.96
CA ALA A 156 21.32 -22.49 7.56
C ALA A 156 21.18 -21.36 8.60
N LEU A 157 20.02 -20.68 8.60
CA LEU A 157 19.75 -19.48 9.38
C LEU A 157 18.48 -19.57 10.22
N ASP A 158 17.76 -20.69 10.21
CA ASP A 158 16.65 -20.91 11.13
C ASP A 158 17.04 -21.86 12.27
N GLY A 159 16.21 -21.86 13.32
CA GLY A 159 16.46 -22.62 14.53
C GLY A 159 16.25 -21.78 15.77
N TYR A 160 17.05 -22.03 16.80
CA TYR A 160 16.94 -21.32 18.08
C TYR A 160 18.29 -21.03 18.71
N THR A 161 18.31 -20.02 19.57
CA THR A 161 19.49 -19.63 20.37
C THR A 161 19.07 -19.38 21.82
N SER A 162 20.02 -19.42 22.76
CA SER A 162 19.76 -19.26 24.20
C SER A 162 20.62 -18.17 24.85
N GLY A 163 20.11 -17.59 25.93
CA GLY A 163 20.55 -16.28 26.43
C GLY A 163 21.37 -16.20 27.71
N ARG A 164 21.97 -17.29 28.20
CA ARG A 164 22.57 -17.28 29.55
C ARG A 164 23.94 -16.56 29.58
N ASP A 165 24.02 -15.49 30.38
CA ASP A 165 25.09 -14.47 30.48
C ASP A 165 26.44 -14.89 31.12
N ALA A 166 26.68 -16.18 31.39
CA ALA A 166 27.97 -16.64 31.93
C ALA A 166 28.32 -18.01 31.37
N LEU A 167 29.54 -18.13 30.84
CA LEU A 167 30.17 -19.31 30.24
C LEU A 167 29.85 -20.62 30.99
N TYR A 168 28.73 -21.24 30.63
CA TYR A 168 28.62 -22.68 30.51
C TYR A 168 28.73 -22.95 29.02
N SER A 169 29.82 -23.60 28.62
CA SER A 169 30.16 -23.94 27.24
C SER A 169 29.10 -24.86 26.63
N ASN A 170 28.00 -24.30 26.14
CA ASN A 170 27.23 -24.76 24.98
C ASN A 170 26.06 -23.81 24.76
N GLY A 171 26.32 -22.63 24.19
CA GLY A 171 25.26 -21.90 23.51
C GLY A 171 24.67 -22.80 22.44
N VAL A 172 23.57 -23.47 22.73
CA VAL A 172 22.95 -24.40 21.80
C VAL A 172 22.34 -23.55 20.69
N VAL A 173 23.05 -23.48 19.56
CA VAL A 173 22.43 -23.23 18.26
C VAL A 173 21.90 -24.59 17.81
N GLY A 174 20.65 -24.86 18.16
CA GLY A 174 19.94 -26.06 17.71
C GLY A 174 18.94 -25.67 16.63
N GLY A 175 18.70 -26.53 15.65
CA GLY A 175 17.72 -26.24 14.59
C GLY A 175 18.21 -26.50 13.17
N ASN A 176 19.46 -26.18 12.83
CA ASN A 176 19.96 -26.26 11.43
C ASN A 176 19.95 -27.69 10.83
N THR A 177 19.72 -28.73 11.64
CA THR A 177 19.41 -30.09 11.18
C THR A 177 18.20 -30.71 11.89
N ALA A 178 17.55 -29.97 12.81
CA ALA A 178 16.43 -30.44 13.60
C ALA A 178 15.13 -29.99 12.93
N ARG A 179 14.05 -30.77 13.05
CA ARG A 179 12.77 -30.41 12.41
C ARG A 179 12.01 -29.28 13.12
N THR A 180 12.56 -28.76 14.22
CA THR A 180 11.89 -27.85 15.16
C THR A 180 12.84 -26.77 15.68
N GLY A 181 12.31 -25.55 15.80
CA GLY A 181 12.92 -24.37 16.41
C GLY A 181 12.16 -24.04 17.70
N GLY A 182 12.82 -24.23 18.84
CA GLY A 182 12.19 -24.04 20.15
C GLY A 182 12.23 -22.62 20.67
N MET A 183 11.30 -22.30 21.55
CA MET A 183 11.25 -21.05 22.31
C MET A 183 10.69 -21.29 23.70
N GLY A 184 11.04 -20.40 24.62
CA GLY A 184 10.64 -20.49 26.03
C GLY A 184 11.81 -20.92 26.87
N ASP A 185 11.54 -21.61 27.96
CA ASP A 185 12.51 -21.97 28.97
C ASP A 185 12.69 -23.49 28.97
N MET A 186 13.85 -23.93 28.51
CA MET A 186 14.15 -25.36 28.37
C MET A 186 15.48 -25.75 29.03
N VAL A 187 15.60 -26.98 29.49
CA VAL A 187 16.88 -27.60 29.86
C VAL A 187 17.49 -28.18 28.58
N PRO A 188 18.65 -27.68 28.10
CA PRO A 188 19.31 -28.23 26.93
C PRO A 188 19.73 -29.68 27.16
N GLU A 189 19.86 -30.46 26.08
CA GLU A 189 20.34 -31.84 26.18
C GLU A 189 21.72 -31.89 26.86
N GLY A 190 21.84 -32.72 27.92
CA GLY A 190 23.04 -32.81 28.75
C GLY A 190 23.25 -31.64 29.73
N GLY A 191 22.34 -30.66 29.77
CA GLY A 191 22.33 -29.56 30.71
C GLY A 191 21.61 -29.88 32.02
N SER A 192 21.90 -29.12 33.06
CA SER A 192 21.26 -29.22 34.39
C SER A 192 20.45 -27.99 34.78
N ALA A 193 20.39 -26.97 33.91
CA ALA A 193 19.76 -25.69 34.20
C ALA A 193 18.89 -25.20 33.03
N THR A 194 17.74 -24.60 33.36
CA THR A 194 16.78 -24.06 32.40
C THR A 194 17.29 -22.78 31.76
N VAL A 195 17.35 -22.70 30.44
CA VAL A 195 17.74 -21.49 29.71
C VAL A 195 16.56 -20.94 28.93
N SER A 196 16.50 -19.61 28.80
CA SER A 196 15.58 -18.97 27.88
C SER A 196 16.08 -19.11 26.45
N VAL A 197 15.15 -19.41 25.56
CA VAL A 197 15.36 -19.77 24.16
C VAL A 197 14.44 -18.95 23.28
N ARG A 198 14.97 -18.50 22.14
CA ARG A 198 14.24 -17.73 21.12
C ARG A 198 14.45 -18.40 19.77
N ALA A 199 13.39 -18.43 18.96
CA ALA A 199 13.43 -19.03 17.63
C ALA A 199 13.67 -17.95 16.58
N PHE A 200 14.40 -18.31 15.53
CA PHE A 200 14.82 -17.42 14.46
C PHE A 200 14.45 -18.03 13.12
N PHE A 201 14.01 -17.18 12.20
CA PHE A 201 13.63 -17.56 10.84
C PHE A 201 14.20 -16.53 9.86
N SER A 202 14.81 -16.99 8.76
CA SER A 202 15.37 -16.13 7.70
C SER A 202 14.77 -16.51 6.35
N PHE A 203 14.41 -15.51 5.54
CA PHE A 203 13.93 -15.70 4.18
C PHE A 203 14.77 -14.90 3.19
N ASP A 204 15.08 -15.52 2.06
CA ASP A 204 15.84 -14.92 0.97
C ASP A 204 14.95 -14.07 0.06
N LEU A 205 15.19 -12.76 0.00
CA LEU A 205 14.48 -11.84 -0.88
C LEU A 205 15.15 -11.70 -2.26
N SER A 206 16.32 -12.29 -2.48
CA SER A 206 17.03 -12.19 -3.77
C SER A 206 16.30 -12.89 -4.93
N GLY A 207 15.35 -13.78 -4.62
CA GLY A 207 14.45 -14.39 -5.60
C GLY A 207 13.40 -13.45 -6.19
N LEU A 208 13.19 -12.27 -5.60
CA LEU A 208 12.33 -11.24 -6.20
C LEU A 208 13.06 -10.53 -7.35
N PRO A 209 12.35 -10.14 -8.43
CA PRO A 209 12.97 -9.36 -9.50
C PRO A 209 13.67 -8.10 -8.94
N PRO A 210 14.89 -7.76 -9.40
CA PRO A 210 15.65 -6.63 -8.86
C PRO A 210 14.95 -5.27 -8.99
N THR A 211 14.00 -5.17 -9.92
CA THR A 211 13.20 -3.96 -10.15
C THR A 211 12.07 -3.78 -9.14
N VAL A 212 11.72 -4.82 -8.37
CA VAL A 212 10.69 -4.72 -7.32
C VAL A 212 11.22 -3.85 -6.20
N VAL A 213 10.52 -2.74 -5.96
CA VAL A 213 10.80 -1.81 -4.86
C VAL A 213 9.77 -1.99 -3.73
N PRO A 214 9.99 -1.42 -2.53
CA PRO A 214 9.05 -1.57 -1.41
C PRO A 214 7.60 -1.18 -1.73
N GLY A 215 7.40 -0.16 -2.58
CA GLY A 215 6.07 0.27 -3.00
C GLY A 215 5.30 -0.75 -3.84
N ASP A 216 6.00 -1.67 -4.51
CA ASP A 216 5.38 -2.67 -5.38
C ASP A 216 4.80 -3.86 -4.61
N LEU A 217 5.29 -4.13 -3.39
CA LEU A 217 4.75 -5.18 -2.53
C LEU A 217 3.35 -4.79 -2.05
N SER A 218 2.34 -5.61 -2.32
CA SER A 218 0.95 -5.37 -1.90
C SER A 218 0.52 -6.22 -0.71
N ALA A 219 1.20 -7.34 -0.45
CA ALA A 219 1.00 -8.18 0.73
C ALA A 219 2.27 -8.97 1.07
N ALA A 220 2.48 -9.25 2.36
CA ALA A 220 3.46 -10.23 2.82
C ALA A 220 2.92 -10.99 4.03
N THR A 221 2.81 -12.30 3.93
CA THR A 221 2.27 -13.16 5.00
C THR A 221 3.32 -14.17 5.42
N LEU A 222 3.79 -14.06 6.66
CA LEU A 222 4.62 -15.07 7.30
C LEU A 222 3.72 -16.18 7.85
N GLY A 223 4.04 -17.43 7.55
CA GLY A 223 3.38 -18.62 8.10
C GLY A 223 4.37 -19.52 8.82
N LEU A 224 4.09 -19.84 10.08
CA LEU A 224 4.89 -20.74 10.92
C LEU A 224 3.98 -21.82 11.52
N GLU A 225 4.43 -23.07 11.56
CA GLU A 225 3.62 -24.15 12.13
C GLU A 225 4.08 -24.53 13.53
N GLN A 226 3.17 -24.42 14.51
CA GLN A 226 3.41 -24.84 15.89
C GLN A 226 3.33 -26.37 15.96
N VAL A 227 4.38 -27.01 16.47
CA VAL A 227 4.54 -28.46 16.38
C VAL A 227 4.61 -29.17 17.73
N THR A 228 5.09 -28.48 18.76
CA THR A 228 5.16 -28.99 20.13
C THR A 228 4.84 -27.87 21.09
N VAL A 229 4.17 -28.20 22.19
CA VAL A 229 4.04 -27.33 23.37
C VAL A 229 4.16 -28.21 24.59
N TYR A 230 5.03 -27.83 25.52
CA TYR A 230 5.15 -28.55 26.78
C TYR A 230 5.62 -27.63 27.91
N PRO A 231 5.03 -27.72 29.12
CA PRO A 231 3.75 -28.37 29.38
C PRO A 231 2.64 -27.61 28.64
N SER A 232 1.43 -28.15 28.60
CA SER A 232 0.29 -27.46 27.97
C SER A 232 -0.01 -26.10 28.62
N SER A 233 0.48 -25.84 29.84
CA SER A 233 0.38 -24.56 30.54
C SER A 233 1.43 -23.52 30.14
N ALA A 234 2.39 -23.81 29.27
CA ALA A 234 3.45 -22.86 28.89
C ALA A 234 2.89 -21.49 28.44
N TYR A 235 1.77 -21.49 27.71
CA TYR A 235 1.05 -20.29 27.26
C TYR A 235 0.32 -19.53 28.38
N ALA A 236 0.07 -20.14 29.53
CA ALA A 236 -0.46 -19.45 30.71
C ALA A 236 0.67 -18.92 31.61
N ASP A 237 1.74 -19.70 31.74
CA ASP A 237 2.81 -19.44 32.71
C ASP A 237 3.82 -18.39 32.22
N MET A 238 4.11 -18.40 30.91
CA MET A 238 5.19 -17.59 30.31
C MET A 238 4.69 -16.32 29.61
N THR A 239 3.45 -15.92 29.89
CA THR A 239 2.75 -14.87 29.15
C THR A 239 2.23 -13.78 30.09
N THR A 240 1.87 -12.64 29.51
CA THR A 240 1.16 -11.56 30.19
C THR A 240 -0.24 -11.47 29.58
N ALA A 241 -1.26 -11.00 30.31
CA ALA A 241 -2.63 -10.99 29.80
C ALA A 241 -2.72 -10.30 28.42
N GLY A 242 -3.05 -11.07 27.37
CA GLY A 242 -3.18 -10.58 25.99
C GLY A 242 -1.95 -10.75 25.08
N GLU A 243 -0.77 -11.06 25.62
CA GLU A 243 0.50 -11.21 24.89
C GLU A 243 1.12 -12.56 25.18
N GLN A 244 1.35 -13.38 24.15
CA GLN A 244 1.74 -14.77 24.37
C GLN A 244 3.02 -15.14 23.63
N LEU A 245 3.00 -15.15 22.30
CA LEU A 245 4.22 -15.18 21.50
C LEU A 245 4.42 -13.87 20.75
N ILE A 246 5.54 -13.22 21.03
CA ILE A 246 5.97 -11.97 20.41
C ILE A 246 6.79 -12.31 19.17
N LEU A 247 6.36 -11.79 18.02
CA LEU A 247 7.08 -11.84 16.75
C LEU A 247 7.72 -10.48 16.49
N GLU A 248 9.03 -10.48 16.29
CA GLU A 248 9.84 -9.29 16.08
C GLU A 248 10.63 -9.42 14.78
N GLN A 249 10.78 -8.31 14.08
CA GLN A 249 11.77 -8.20 13.02
C GLN A 249 13.15 -8.01 13.65
N VAL A 250 14.13 -8.75 13.17
CA VAL A 250 15.53 -8.66 13.60
C VAL A 250 16.44 -8.70 12.38
N ASN A 251 17.71 -8.38 12.55
CA ASN A 251 18.73 -8.67 11.56
C ASN A 251 19.94 -9.25 12.28
N TYR A 252 20.14 -10.56 12.15
CA TYR A 252 21.28 -11.29 12.70
C TYR A 252 22.31 -11.66 11.63
N GLY A 253 22.17 -11.11 10.42
CA GLY A 253 23.15 -11.28 9.36
C GLY A 253 23.04 -12.64 8.67
N ASN A 254 24.19 -13.17 8.26
CA ASN A 254 24.28 -14.33 7.37
C ASN A 254 24.66 -15.62 8.08
N GLN A 255 24.67 -15.64 9.42
CA GLN A 255 24.93 -16.81 10.26
C GLN A 255 24.08 -16.68 11.54
N LEU A 256 23.50 -17.77 12.01
CA LEU A 256 22.83 -17.81 13.31
C LEU A 256 23.84 -18.24 14.39
N THR A 257 23.98 -17.42 15.42
CA THR A 257 24.99 -17.57 16.48
C THR A 257 24.36 -17.37 17.85
N ILE A 258 25.08 -17.76 18.91
CA ILE A 258 24.59 -17.58 20.29
C ILE A 258 24.30 -16.10 20.64
N THR A 259 25.07 -15.15 20.09
CA THR A 259 24.89 -13.72 20.38
C THR A 259 23.55 -13.19 19.88
N ASP A 260 22.91 -13.89 18.95
CA ASP A 260 21.66 -13.46 18.33
C ASP A 260 20.47 -13.53 19.28
N PHE A 261 20.60 -14.27 20.38
CA PHE A 261 19.60 -14.24 21.46
C PHE A 261 19.27 -12.80 21.85
N GLY A 262 20.30 -11.96 22.01
CA GLY A 262 20.21 -10.56 22.42
C GLY A 262 20.06 -9.56 21.27
N THR A 263 19.97 -10.00 20.00
CA THR A 263 19.90 -9.08 18.85
C THR A 263 18.75 -8.07 19.02
N PRO A 264 19.02 -6.76 18.91
CA PRO A 264 17.97 -5.75 19.02
C PRO A 264 16.86 -5.97 17.99
N ALA A 265 15.61 -5.84 18.42
CA ALA A 265 14.48 -5.83 17.49
C ALA A 265 14.52 -4.55 16.66
N LEU A 266 14.38 -4.69 15.33
CA LEU A 266 14.20 -3.57 14.41
C LEU A 266 12.78 -3.00 14.53
N SER A 267 11.79 -3.88 14.65
CA SER A 267 10.39 -3.52 14.89
C SER A 267 9.62 -4.68 15.52
N LEU A 268 8.54 -4.36 16.23
CA LEU A 268 7.56 -5.33 16.68
C LEU A 268 6.59 -5.64 15.52
N VAL A 269 6.41 -6.92 15.18
CA VAL A 269 5.36 -7.34 14.23
C VAL A 269 4.04 -7.49 14.95
N THR A 270 4.02 -8.33 15.99
CA THR A 270 2.84 -8.56 16.83
C THR A 270 3.27 -9.12 18.19
N ALA A 271 2.58 -8.73 19.25
CA ALA A 271 2.79 -9.30 20.59
C ALA A 271 2.01 -10.61 20.82
N ALA A 272 1.26 -11.08 19.83
CA ALA A 272 0.38 -12.24 19.98
C ALA A 272 0.27 -13.09 18.71
N PHE A 273 1.42 -13.52 18.18
CA PHE A 273 1.53 -14.38 17.01
C PHE A 273 0.80 -15.73 17.19
N SER A 274 0.95 -16.35 18.36
CA SER A 274 0.13 -17.49 18.81
C SER A 274 -0.40 -17.18 20.19
N LYS A 275 -1.64 -17.60 20.48
CA LYS A 275 -2.37 -17.32 21.73
C LYS A 275 -2.84 -18.58 22.46
N ASP A 276 -2.40 -19.75 22.00
CA ASP A 276 -2.86 -21.02 22.56
C ASP A 276 -1.90 -22.17 22.19
N ALA A 277 -2.07 -23.29 22.88
CA ALA A 277 -1.24 -24.47 22.71
C ALA A 277 -1.59 -25.33 21.48
N ALA A 278 -2.56 -24.93 20.64
CA ALA A 278 -2.96 -25.75 19.50
C ALA A 278 -1.84 -25.85 18.45
N LEU A 279 -1.57 -27.09 18.05
CA LEU A 279 -0.53 -27.46 17.09
C LEU A 279 -1.02 -27.22 15.67
N THR A 280 -0.96 -25.98 15.23
CA THR A 280 -1.47 -25.55 13.93
C THR A 280 -0.63 -24.42 13.35
N ARG A 281 -0.84 -24.15 12.06
CA ARG A 281 -0.19 -23.04 11.36
C ARG A 281 -0.74 -21.72 11.87
N ARG A 282 0.17 -20.81 12.19
CA ARG A 282 -0.11 -19.42 12.56
C ARG A 282 0.44 -18.51 11.47
N SER A 283 -0.21 -17.38 11.27
CA SER A 283 0.19 -16.41 10.26
C SER A 283 0.22 -15.00 10.81
N ALA A 284 1.11 -14.17 10.29
CA ALA A 284 1.17 -12.74 10.55
C ALA A 284 1.37 -11.96 9.25
N ASP A 285 0.73 -10.79 9.18
CA ASP A 285 1.06 -9.76 8.20
C ASP A 285 2.42 -9.16 8.59
N VAL A 286 3.36 -9.23 7.65
CA VAL A 286 4.72 -8.72 7.79
C VAL A 286 5.07 -7.74 6.67
N LEU A 287 4.08 -7.18 5.98
CA LEU A 287 4.28 -6.31 4.82
C LEU A 287 5.18 -5.11 5.14
N THR A 288 4.96 -4.47 6.30
CA THR A 288 5.77 -3.34 6.75
C THR A 288 7.24 -3.73 6.93
N GLN A 289 7.48 -4.89 7.55
CA GLN A 289 8.83 -5.41 7.81
C GLN A 289 9.56 -5.78 6.52
N VAL A 290 8.90 -6.53 5.62
CA VAL A 290 9.51 -6.92 4.34
C VAL A 290 9.80 -5.70 3.46
N ARG A 291 8.93 -4.68 3.47
CA ARG A 291 9.19 -3.40 2.79
C ARG A 291 10.41 -2.67 3.36
N ASP A 292 10.55 -2.64 4.67
CA ASP A 292 11.72 -2.05 5.34
C ASP A 292 13.01 -2.84 5.03
N ASP A 293 12.95 -4.17 5.05
CA ASP A 293 14.08 -5.03 4.66
C ASP A 293 14.48 -4.82 3.20
N LEU A 294 13.51 -4.70 2.30
CA LEU A 294 13.74 -4.45 0.88
C LEU A 294 14.34 -3.05 0.64
N ALA A 295 13.89 -2.03 1.38
CA ALA A 295 14.45 -0.68 1.33
C ALA A 295 15.93 -0.66 1.80
N ASN A 296 16.27 -1.54 2.75
CA ASN A 296 17.60 -1.63 3.35
C ASN A 296 18.40 -2.85 2.85
N ARG A 297 18.04 -3.43 1.69
CA ARG A 297 18.53 -4.73 1.23
C ARG A 297 20.05 -4.83 1.08
N ALA A 298 20.72 -3.74 0.71
CA ALA A 298 22.18 -3.68 0.64
C ALA A 298 22.85 -3.86 2.01
N ALA A 299 22.26 -3.32 3.07
CA ALA A 299 22.78 -3.43 4.44
C ALA A 299 22.34 -4.75 5.12
N ARG A 300 21.19 -5.31 4.73
CA ARG A 300 20.62 -6.53 5.32
C ARG A 300 20.93 -7.79 4.52
N GLY A 301 21.57 -7.66 3.36
CA GLY A 301 22.02 -8.76 2.52
C GLY A 301 20.85 -9.55 1.90
N ASP A 302 19.84 -8.83 1.40
CA ASP A 302 18.66 -9.41 0.73
C ASP A 302 17.89 -10.43 1.59
N ARG A 303 17.78 -10.18 2.89
CA ARG A 303 17.06 -11.05 3.83
C ARG A 303 15.98 -10.29 4.58
N THR A 304 14.93 -11.01 4.94
CA THR A 304 14.01 -10.63 6.00
C THR A 304 14.05 -11.68 7.09
N GLN A 305 14.17 -11.23 8.33
CA GLN A 305 14.53 -12.08 9.46
C GLN A 305 13.65 -11.79 10.67
N TYR A 306 13.21 -12.87 11.31
CA TYR A 306 12.25 -12.81 12.40
C TYR A 306 12.76 -13.57 13.61
N ARG A 307 12.43 -13.02 14.78
CA ARG A 307 12.57 -13.67 16.07
C ARG A 307 11.20 -13.89 16.67
N LEU A 308 10.96 -15.10 17.15
CA LEU A 308 9.78 -15.45 17.91
C LEU A 308 10.22 -15.78 19.35
N ARG A 309 9.46 -15.32 20.34
CA ARG A 309 9.75 -15.55 21.77
C ARG A 309 8.51 -15.42 22.63
N PHE A 310 8.54 -16.00 23.82
CA PHE A 310 7.57 -15.66 24.86
C PHE A 310 7.76 -14.22 25.36
N ALA A 311 6.71 -13.65 25.94
CA ALA A 311 6.75 -12.31 26.51
C ALA A 311 7.66 -12.23 27.74
N LYS A 312 7.78 -13.34 28.49
CA LYS A 312 8.63 -13.45 29.68
C LYS A 312 9.74 -14.47 29.42
N ASP A 313 10.95 -14.09 29.84
CA ASP A 313 12.07 -15.00 30.06
C ASP A 313 12.02 -15.42 31.55
N GLN A 314 11.87 -16.71 31.86
CA GLN A 314 11.83 -17.25 33.24
C GLN A 314 12.83 -18.41 33.42
N PRO A 315 14.14 -18.18 33.28
CA PRO A 315 15.15 -19.25 33.37
C PRO A 315 15.26 -19.90 34.77
N GLU A 316 14.62 -19.31 35.79
CA GLU A 316 14.51 -19.83 37.17
C GLU A 316 13.10 -20.34 37.51
N GLY A 317 12.15 -20.27 36.56
CA GLY A 317 10.76 -20.67 36.71
C GLY A 317 10.44 -22.09 36.22
N SER A 318 9.15 -22.39 36.11
CA SER A 318 8.67 -23.67 35.56
C SER A 318 9.11 -23.85 34.11
N TYR A 319 9.70 -25.01 33.80
CA TYR A 319 10.03 -25.43 32.44
C TYR A 319 8.82 -25.30 31.51
N GLY A 320 9.00 -24.65 30.36
CA GLY A 320 7.92 -24.42 29.40
C GLY A 320 8.44 -23.98 28.04
N PHE A 321 8.01 -24.64 26.98
CA PHE A 321 8.43 -24.31 25.63
C PHE A 321 7.33 -24.52 24.60
N ALA A 322 7.49 -23.84 23.48
CA ALA A 322 6.73 -24.06 22.26
C ALA A 322 7.70 -24.14 21.09
N ASP A 323 7.53 -25.18 20.27
CA ASP A 323 8.32 -25.39 19.07
C ASP A 323 7.53 -25.01 17.83
N PHE A 324 8.23 -24.44 16.86
CA PHE A 324 7.74 -24.25 15.50
C PHE A 324 8.61 -25.04 14.53
N ALA A 325 8.04 -25.48 13.41
CA ALA A 325 8.82 -26.16 12.39
C ALA A 325 9.90 -25.23 11.79
N THR A 326 11.06 -25.79 11.46
CA THR A 326 12.14 -25.16 10.68
C THR A 326 12.03 -25.56 9.20
N ALA A 327 12.98 -25.14 8.37
CA ALA A 327 13.07 -25.52 6.96
C ALA A 327 13.04 -27.05 6.73
N GLU A 328 13.55 -27.84 7.67
CA GLU A 328 13.57 -29.31 7.64
C GLU A 328 12.20 -29.94 7.95
N GLY A 329 11.20 -29.12 8.30
CA GLY A 329 9.84 -29.54 8.63
C GLY A 329 9.01 -30.07 7.45
N GLY A 330 9.54 -30.03 6.23
CA GLY A 330 8.85 -30.50 5.02
C GLY A 330 7.59 -29.67 4.75
N ALA A 331 6.42 -30.31 4.69
CA ALA A 331 5.14 -29.61 4.47
C ALA A 331 4.79 -28.58 5.58
N ARG A 332 5.43 -28.70 6.74
CA ARG A 332 5.22 -27.82 7.91
C ARG A 332 6.17 -26.63 7.92
N ALA A 333 7.13 -26.58 6.98
CA ALA A 333 8.18 -25.58 6.97
C ALA A 333 7.63 -24.13 6.97
N PRO A 334 8.39 -23.18 7.54
CA PRO A 334 8.10 -21.77 7.44
C PRO A 334 7.94 -21.33 5.99
N SER A 335 6.95 -20.46 5.75
CA SER A 335 6.75 -19.83 4.43
C SER A 335 6.56 -18.33 4.57
N LEU A 336 7.06 -17.60 3.59
CA LEU A 336 6.75 -16.19 3.39
C LEU A 336 6.08 -16.03 2.02
N GLU A 337 4.77 -15.80 2.01
CA GLU A 337 4.01 -15.49 0.80
C GLU A 337 4.04 -13.98 0.56
N LEU A 338 4.53 -13.57 -0.62
CA LEU A 338 4.62 -12.18 -1.06
C LEU A 338 3.72 -11.97 -2.27
N LYS A 339 2.99 -10.87 -2.28
CA LYS A 339 2.33 -10.35 -3.48
C LYS A 339 3.00 -9.05 -3.89
N TYR A 340 3.36 -8.93 -5.17
CA TYR A 340 4.01 -7.74 -5.71
C TYR A 340 3.48 -7.37 -7.10
N LEU A 341 3.63 -6.10 -7.43
CA LEU A 341 3.23 -5.53 -8.72
C LEU A 341 4.43 -5.45 -9.66
N ALA A 342 4.20 -5.72 -10.94
CA ALA A 342 5.14 -5.40 -12.01
C ALA A 342 4.37 -5.05 -13.30
N PRO A 343 4.95 -4.28 -14.24
CA PRO A 343 4.33 -3.98 -15.52
C PRO A 343 3.92 -5.21 -16.33
#